data_AF-A0A8T5TCE9-F1
#
_entry.id   AF-A0A8T5TCE9-F1
#
_cell.length_a   1.000
_cell.length_b   1.000
_cell.length_c   1.000
_cell.angle_alpha   90.00
_cell.angle_beta   90.00
_cell.angle_gamma   90.00
#
_symmetry.space_group_name_H-M   'P 1'
#
loop_
_entity.id
_entity.type
_entity.pdbx_description
1 polymer ?
#
loop_
_entity_poly.entity_id
_entity_poly.type
_entity_poly.pdbx_seq_one_letter_code
_entity_poly.pdbx_strand_id
1 'polypeptide(L)'
;MSIINPTFEIDKKGRVICQRHTNYPFFVMPGKVNQQEIQMEKELTCITCNHYKNDDCFFPKTEIDKIEIDRIGLTAFNCKLCGSQIDRMLTIIQKLYLKEKFSIEIPLVCCICYESLKNKNFIEYHEKRLYLAYFLNVSIIIGFILSLVMMRSPTSIISGIIYATSIISLKGILKKAFRINLSVRDIRSGKKYFDEFYKDSI
;
A
#
# COMPACT_ATOMS: atom_id res chain seq x y z
N MET A 1 10.42 22.41 -31.55
CA MET A 1 10.76 21.45 -30.48
C MET A 1 10.48 20.06 -31.01
N SER A 2 11.49 19.21 -31.15
CA SER A 2 11.31 17.79 -31.49
C SER A 2 10.59 17.10 -30.34
N ILE A 3 9.48 16.41 -30.61
CA ILE A 3 8.79 15.59 -29.61
C ILE A 3 9.73 14.45 -29.24
N ILE A 4 10.36 14.56 -28.07
CA ILE A 4 11.19 13.50 -27.53
C ILE A 4 10.23 12.41 -27.05
N ASN A 5 10.24 11.26 -27.71
CA ASN A 5 9.52 10.10 -27.22
C ASN A 5 10.31 9.53 -26.03
N PRO A 6 9.70 9.47 -24.84
CA PRO A 6 10.37 8.94 -23.67
C PRO A 6 10.61 7.44 -23.82
N THR A 7 11.83 6.99 -23.50
CA THR A 7 12.19 5.56 -23.53
C THR A 7 12.28 5.02 -22.10
N PHE A 8 11.61 3.88 -21.89
CA PHE A 8 11.47 3.25 -20.59
C PHE A 8 11.95 1.81 -20.63
N GLU A 9 12.47 1.35 -19.49
CA GLU A 9 12.72 -0.05 -19.20
C GLU A 9 11.87 -0.47 -18.00
N ILE A 10 11.30 -1.68 -18.05
CA ILE A 10 10.62 -2.29 -16.92
C ILE A 10 11.52 -3.36 -16.35
N ASP A 11 11.91 -3.21 -15.08
CA ASP A 11 12.80 -4.18 -14.44
C ASP A 11 12.08 -5.48 -14.07
N LYS A 12 12.84 -6.47 -13.56
CA LYS A 12 12.29 -7.78 -13.14
C LYS A 12 11.24 -7.70 -12.01
N LYS A 13 11.13 -6.55 -11.33
CA LYS A 13 10.17 -6.27 -10.25
C LYS A 13 8.98 -5.42 -10.74
N GLY A 14 8.92 -5.07 -12.02
CA GLY A 14 7.85 -4.26 -12.59
C GLY A 14 8.02 -2.75 -12.38
N ARG A 15 9.20 -2.28 -11.95
CA ARG A 15 9.47 -0.83 -11.81
C ARG A 15 9.74 -0.23 -13.18
N VAL A 16 9.10 0.91 -13.47
CA VAL A 16 9.34 1.69 -14.68
C VAL A 16 10.53 2.62 -14.45
N ILE A 17 11.55 2.51 -15.29
CA ILE A 17 12.80 3.26 -15.19
C ILE A 17 12.99 4.05 -16.49
N CYS A 18 13.17 5.37 -16.38
CA CYS A 18 13.52 6.24 -17.50
C CYS A 18 14.98 5.99 -17.91
N GLN A 19 15.21 5.64 -19.17
CA GLN A 19 16.58 5.43 -19.69
C GLN A 19 17.40 6.72 -19.75
N ARG A 20 16.72 7.87 -19.82
CA ARG A 20 17.36 9.19 -19.80
C ARG A 20 17.61 9.71 -18.38
N HIS A 21 17.29 8.92 -17.34
CA HIS A 21 17.50 9.38 -15.98
C HIS A 21 18.99 9.55 -15.68
N THR A 22 19.40 10.64 -15.01
CA THR A 22 20.84 10.87 -14.75
C THR A 22 21.51 9.75 -13.95
N ASN A 23 20.73 9.06 -13.10
CA ASN A 23 21.18 7.91 -12.31
C ASN A 23 20.75 6.55 -12.92
N TYR A 24 20.36 6.50 -14.20
CA TYR A 24 19.94 5.26 -14.86
C TYR A 24 20.91 4.08 -14.66
N PRO A 25 22.26 4.24 -14.77
CA PRO A 25 23.20 3.14 -14.53
C PRO A 25 23.06 2.51 -13.14
N PHE A 26 22.83 3.34 -12.11
CA PHE A 26 22.57 2.86 -10.76
C PHE A 26 21.26 2.07 -10.71
N PHE A 27 20.21 2.54 -11.39
CA PHE A 27 18.90 1.89 -11.38
C PHE A 27 18.86 0.53 -12.06
N VAL A 28 19.70 0.28 -13.06
CA VAL A 28 19.77 -1.02 -13.76
C VAL A 28 20.80 -1.99 -13.18
N MET A 29 21.66 -1.56 -12.24
CA MET A 29 22.69 -2.42 -11.64
C MET A 29 22.10 -3.73 -11.03
N PRO A 30 22.64 -4.91 -11.35
CA PRO A 30 22.16 -6.16 -10.76
C PRO A 30 22.55 -6.29 -9.28
N GLY A 31 21.86 -7.18 -8.54
CA GLY A 31 22.30 -7.60 -7.20
C GLY A 31 22.14 -6.56 -6.08
N LYS A 32 21.16 -5.66 -6.18
CA LYS A 32 20.92 -4.61 -5.17
C LYS A 32 20.45 -5.18 -3.83
N VAL A 33 20.92 -4.58 -2.73
CA VAL A 33 20.40 -4.85 -1.39
C VAL A 33 19.11 -4.07 -1.14
N ASN A 34 18.25 -4.55 -0.22
CA ASN A 34 16.94 -3.94 0.08
C ASN A 34 17.02 -2.42 0.35
N GLN A 35 18.05 -1.97 1.06
CA GLN A 35 18.24 -0.53 1.34
C GLN A 35 18.48 0.29 0.08
N GLN A 36 19.25 -0.24 -0.87
CA GLN A 36 19.49 0.42 -2.16
C GLN A 36 18.20 0.50 -2.97
N GLU A 37 17.34 -0.50 -2.90
CA GLU A 37 16.05 -0.46 -3.59
C GLU A 37 15.10 0.58 -3.00
N ILE A 38 15.06 0.71 -1.67
CA ILE A 38 14.30 1.77 -1.00
C ILE A 38 14.86 3.14 -1.40
N GLN A 39 16.18 3.27 -1.46
CA GLN A 39 16.84 4.50 -1.88
C GLN A 39 16.51 4.85 -3.34
N MET A 40 16.52 3.87 -4.24
CA MET A 40 16.08 4.06 -5.62
C MET A 40 14.66 4.59 -5.71
N GLU A 41 13.73 4.04 -4.91
CA GLU A 41 12.34 4.52 -4.91
C GLU A 41 12.26 5.98 -4.49
N LYS A 42 13.05 6.41 -3.50
CA LYS A 42 13.13 7.83 -3.10
C LYS A 42 13.73 8.72 -4.19
N GLU A 43 14.79 8.25 -4.86
CA GLU A 43 15.43 9.00 -5.95
C GLU A 43 14.54 9.12 -7.18
N LEU A 44 13.69 8.11 -7.41
CA LEU A 44 12.67 8.14 -8.44
C LEU A 44 11.43 8.95 -8.03
N THR A 45 11.26 9.30 -6.74
CA THR A 45 10.04 9.88 -6.15
C THR A 45 10.37 10.90 -5.05
N CYS A 46 10.95 12.05 -5.43
CA CYS A 46 11.36 13.04 -4.43
C CYS A 46 10.25 14.07 -4.13
N ILE A 47 9.77 14.08 -2.88
CA ILE A 47 8.74 15.01 -2.37
C ILE A 47 9.32 16.39 -2.00
N THR A 48 10.59 16.44 -1.61
CA THR A 48 11.22 17.63 -0.99
C THR A 48 12.11 18.43 -1.93
N CYS A 49 12.39 17.91 -3.12
CA CYS A 49 13.20 18.61 -4.11
C CYS A 49 12.31 19.08 -5.26
N ASN A 50 12.49 20.33 -5.68
CA ASN A 50 11.80 20.96 -6.82
C ASN A 50 12.06 20.27 -8.18
N HIS A 51 12.67 19.09 -8.18
CA HIS A 51 13.10 18.34 -9.33
C HIS A 51 12.83 16.85 -9.10
N TYR A 52 11.80 16.33 -9.78
CA TYR A 52 12.10 15.19 -10.64
C TYR A 52 13.09 15.80 -11.63
N LYS A 53 14.35 15.32 -11.64
CA LYS A 53 15.31 15.82 -12.64
C LYS A 53 14.61 15.74 -13.98
N ASN A 54 14.77 16.81 -14.76
CA ASN A 54 14.07 17.07 -16.01
C ASN A 54 14.57 16.11 -17.10
N ASP A 55 14.49 14.82 -16.80
CA ASP A 55 14.80 13.72 -17.68
C ASP A 55 13.52 13.51 -18.48
N ASP A 56 13.62 13.58 -19.81
CA ASP A 56 12.48 13.70 -20.73
C ASP A 56 11.40 12.59 -20.62
N CYS A 57 11.57 11.63 -19.71
CA CYS A 57 10.64 10.53 -19.45
C CYS A 57 9.72 10.68 -18.24
N PHE A 58 9.72 11.79 -17.49
CA PHE A 58 8.81 11.92 -16.35
C PHE A 58 7.60 12.81 -16.62
N PHE A 59 6.51 12.53 -15.89
CA PHE A 59 5.29 13.31 -15.92
C PHE A 59 5.58 14.78 -15.57
N PRO A 60 4.81 15.73 -16.12
CA PRO A 60 4.87 17.11 -15.67
C PRO A 60 4.72 17.18 -14.14
N LYS A 61 5.51 18.06 -13.51
CA LYS A 61 5.49 18.25 -12.05
C LYS A 61 4.07 18.38 -11.49
N THR A 62 3.18 19.07 -12.19
CA THR A 62 1.79 19.28 -11.78
C THR A 62 0.98 17.99 -11.64
N GLU A 63 1.18 17.02 -12.54
CA GLU A 63 0.50 15.71 -12.46
C GLU A 63 1.05 14.88 -11.30
N ILE A 64 2.36 14.99 -11.08
CA ILE A 64 3.04 14.36 -9.95
C ILE A 64 2.56 14.92 -8.61
N ASP A 65 2.51 16.25 -8.47
CA ASP A 65 2.06 16.92 -7.25
C ASP A 65 0.63 16.51 -6.90
N LYS A 66 -0.23 16.37 -7.92
CA LYS A 66 -1.59 15.84 -7.75
C LYS A 66 -1.60 14.40 -7.24
N ILE A 67 -0.80 13.51 -7.84
CA ILE A 67 -0.66 12.12 -7.38
C ILE A 67 -0.18 12.08 -5.93
N GLU A 68 0.75 12.95 -5.55
CA GLU A 68 1.29 13.04 -4.20
C GLU A 68 0.25 13.51 -3.18
N ILE A 69 -0.54 14.53 -3.53
CA ILE A 69 -1.67 14.98 -2.70
C ILE A 69 -2.67 13.84 -2.52
N ASP A 70 -3.05 13.17 -3.60
CA ASP A 70 -4.00 12.05 -3.58
C ASP A 70 -3.45 10.86 -2.77
N ARG A 71 -2.13 10.63 -2.82
CA ARG A 71 -1.43 9.59 -2.06
C ARG A 71 -1.45 9.87 -0.55
N ILE A 72 -1.21 11.13 -0.15
CA ILE A 72 -1.24 11.57 1.26
C ILE A 72 -2.69 11.59 1.78
N GLY A 73 -3.68 11.82 0.92
CA GLY A 73 -5.12 11.82 1.21
C GLY A 73 -5.74 10.48 1.64
N LEU A 74 -4.92 9.46 1.97
CA LEU A 74 -5.27 8.18 2.61
C LEU A 74 -6.29 7.28 1.87
N THR A 75 -6.75 7.63 0.66
CA THR A 75 -7.89 6.91 0.04
C THR A 75 -7.73 6.56 -1.45
N ALA A 76 -6.84 7.19 -2.20
CA ALA A 76 -6.86 7.05 -3.67
C ALA A 76 -6.24 5.74 -4.19
N PHE A 77 -5.18 5.24 -3.55
CA PHE A 77 -4.33 4.19 -4.12
C PHE A 77 -4.24 2.97 -3.22
N ASN A 78 -5.25 2.11 -3.29
CA ASN A 78 -5.28 0.83 -2.58
C ASN A 78 -5.01 -0.33 -3.54
N CYS A 79 -4.30 -1.34 -3.03
CA CYS A 79 -4.08 -2.60 -3.73
C CYS A 79 -5.43 -3.30 -3.96
N LYS A 80 -5.72 -3.65 -5.21
CA LYS A 80 -6.96 -4.32 -5.61
C LYS A 80 -7.09 -5.72 -4.99
N LEU A 81 -5.97 -6.38 -4.69
CA LEU A 81 -5.93 -7.75 -4.16
C LEU A 81 -5.96 -7.86 -2.63
N CYS A 82 -5.52 -6.83 -1.90
CA CYS A 82 -5.45 -6.92 -0.44
C CYS A 82 -5.93 -5.67 0.31
N GLY A 83 -6.34 -4.62 -0.41
CA GLY A 83 -6.81 -3.36 0.17
C GLY A 83 -5.74 -2.50 0.80
N SER A 84 -4.50 -2.99 0.93
CA SER A 84 -3.41 -2.21 1.51
C SER A 84 -3.12 -0.97 0.66
N GLN A 85 -2.92 0.16 1.32
CA GLN A 85 -2.47 1.40 0.69
C GLN A 85 -1.14 1.16 -0.04
N ILE A 86 -1.05 1.63 -1.28
CA ILE A 86 0.16 1.66 -2.06
C ILE A 86 0.78 3.04 -1.87
N ASP A 87 1.92 3.06 -1.19
CA ASP A 87 2.74 4.24 -0.98
C ASP A 87 3.77 4.46 -2.09
N ARG A 88 4.02 3.43 -2.93
CA ARG A 88 4.97 3.51 -4.04
C ARG A 88 4.40 4.29 -5.23
N MET A 89 4.92 5.50 -5.43
CA MET A 89 4.46 6.42 -6.45
C MET A 89 4.68 5.89 -7.89
N LEU A 90 5.79 5.19 -8.16
CA LEU A 90 6.04 4.60 -9.48
C LEU A 90 4.97 3.61 -9.93
N THR A 91 4.42 2.82 -9.01
CA THR A 91 3.34 1.87 -9.31
C THR A 91 2.06 2.60 -9.72
N ILE A 92 1.79 3.76 -9.10
CA ILE A 92 0.66 4.62 -9.43
C ILE A 92 0.85 5.27 -10.80
N ILE A 93 2.04 5.85 -11.01
CA ILE A 93 2.46 6.47 -12.27
C ILE A 93 2.32 5.50 -13.45
N GLN A 94 2.81 4.26 -13.31
CA GLN A 94 2.72 3.27 -14.39
C GLN A 94 1.28 3.01 -14.81
N LYS A 95 0.36 2.86 -13.84
CA LYS A 95 -1.06 2.68 -14.14
C LYS A 95 -1.63 3.88 -14.90
N LEU A 96 -1.33 5.09 -14.45
CA LEU A 96 -1.83 6.31 -15.08
C LEU A 96 -1.27 6.45 -16.49
N TYR A 97 0.03 6.19 -16.68
CA TYR A 97 0.70 6.22 -17.98
C TYR A 97 0.06 5.25 -18.98
N LEU A 98 -0.14 3.99 -18.59
CA LEU A 98 -0.72 2.98 -19.46
C LEU A 98 -2.17 3.32 -19.85
N LYS A 99 -2.92 3.88 -18.91
CA LYS A 99 -4.28 4.34 -19.15
C LYS A 99 -4.32 5.52 -20.13
N GLU A 100 -3.50 6.55 -19.91
CA GLU A 100 -3.52 7.76 -20.73
C GLU A 100 -2.96 7.51 -22.14
N LYS A 101 -1.83 6.80 -22.24
CA LYS A 101 -1.12 6.65 -23.51
C LYS A 101 -1.66 5.54 -24.39
N PHE A 102 -2.13 4.44 -23.78
CA PHE A 102 -2.54 3.24 -24.50
C PHE A 102 -3.99 2.84 -24.25
N SER A 103 -4.74 3.58 -23.43
CA SER A 103 -6.09 3.18 -22.99
C SER A 103 -6.13 1.82 -22.30
N ILE A 104 -5.02 1.39 -21.68
CA ILE A 104 -4.92 0.12 -20.97
C ILE A 104 -5.18 0.37 -19.49
N GLU A 105 -6.26 -0.21 -18.96
CA GLU A 105 -6.55 -0.17 -17.53
C GLU A 105 -5.92 -1.35 -16.80
N ILE A 106 -4.88 -1.10 -16.01
CA ILE A 106 -4.26 -2.10 -15.13
C ILE A 106 -4.70 -1.93 -13.67
N PRO A 107 -4.89 -3.02 -12.91
CA PRO A 107 -5.14 -2.94 -11.48
C PRO A 107 -3.90 -2.46 -10.73
N LEU A 108 -4.12 -1.71 -9.66
CA LEU A 108 -3.06 -1.42 -8.70
C LEU A 108 -2.85 -2.64 -7.82
N VAL A 109 -1.65 -3.23 -7.87
CA VAL A 109 -1.28 -4.38 -7.07
C VAL A 109 0.00 -4.06 -6.30
N CYS A 110 0.00 -4.28 -4.98
CA CYS A 110 1.21 -4.07 -4.17
C CYS A 110 2.25 -5.17 -4.42
N CYS A 111 3.52 -4.88 -4.14
CA CYS A 111 4.62 -5.79 -4.42
C CYS A 111 4.46 -7.17 -3.78
N ILE A 112 3.96 -7.23 -2.54
CA ILE A 112 3.76 -8.50 -1.83
C ILE A 112 2.72 -9.37 -2.55
N CYS A 113 1.60 -8.77 -2.98
CA CYS A 113 0.57 -9.50 -3.73
C CYS A 113 1.09 -9.91 -5.11
N TYR A 114 1.81 -9.03 -5.80
CA TYR A 114 2.43 -9.34 -7.09
C TYR A 114 3.43 -10.51 -6.98
N GLU A 115 4.30 -10.49 -5.98
CA GLU A 115 5.23 -11.58 -5.70
C GLU A 115 4.51 -12.88 -5.37
N SER A 116 3.41 -12.81 -4.61
CA SER A 116 2.62 -14.00 -4.27
C SER A 116 1.92 -14.61 -5.50
N LEU A 117 1.45 -13.77 -6.43
CA LEU A 117 0.94 -14.22 -7.72
C LEU A 117 2.03 -14.88 -8.55
N LYS A 118 3.20 -14.24 -8.65
CA LYS A 118 4.36 -14.75 -9.40
C LYS A 118 4.82 -16.12 -8.87
N ASN A 119 4.80 -16.30 -7.55
CA ASN A 119 5.20 -17.53 -6.88
C ASN A 119 4.06 -18.56 -6.75
N LYS A 120 2.88 -18.29 -7.32
CA LYS A 120 1.68 -19.15 -7.27
C LYS A 120 1.20 -19.51 -5.85
N ASN A 121 1.53 -18.70 -4.85
CA ASN A 121 1.16 -18.93 -3.44
C ASN A 121 0.19 -17.87 -2.90
N PHE A 122 -0.52 -17.18 -3.79
CA PHE A 122 -1.47 -16.13 -3.41
C PHE A 122 -2.58 -16.62 -2.47
N ILE A 123 -3.12 -17.82 -2.67
CA ILE A 123 -4.17 -18.39 -1.81
C ILE A 123 -3.67 -18.59 -0.38
N GLU A 124 -2.49 -19.20 -0.21
CA GLU A 124 -1.87 -19.40 1.09
C GLU A 124 -1.59 -18.05 1.79
N TYR A 125 -1.04 -17.09 1.05
CA TYR A 125 -0.82 -15.74 1.55
C TYR A 125 -2.13 -15.06 2.00
N HIS A 126 -3.19 -15.20 1.20
CA HIS A 126 -4.51 -14.64 1.47
C HIS A 126 -5.10 -15.21 2.75
N GLU A 127 -5.10 -16.54 2.90
CA GLU A 127 -5.62 -17.23 4.07
C GLU A 127 -4.86 -16.84 5.34
N LYS A 128 -3.53 -16.76 5.27
CA LYS A 128 -2.69 -16.31 6.38
C LYS A 128 -3.03 -14.88 6.82
N ARG A 129 -3.24 -13.94 5.89
CA ARG A 129 -3.67 -12.58 6.23
C ARG A 129 -5.06 -12.54 6.83
N LEU A 130 -5.99 -13.32 6.28
CA LEU A 130 -7.35 -13.39 6.77
C LEU A 130 -7.36 -13.92 8.22
N TYR A 131 -6.64 -15.01 8.47
CA TYR A 131 -6.47 -15.60 9.80
C TYR A 131 -5.88 -14.60 10.80
N LEU A 132 -4.81 -13.89 10.41
CA LEU A 132 -4.19 -12.87 11.27
C LEU A 132 -5.17 -11.73 11.61
N ALA A 133 -5.95 -11.27 10.63
CA ALA A 133 -6.95 -10.22 10.86
C ALA A 133 -8.06 -10.70 11.83
N TYR A 134 -8.53 -11.95 11.67
CA TYR A 134 -9.48 -12.55 12.60
C TYR A 134 -8.92 -12.69 14.01
N PHE A 135 -7.69 -13.21 14.14
CA PHE A 135 -7.02 -13.38 15.41
C PHE A 135 -6.91 -12.04 16.15
N LEU A 136 -6.45 -10.98 15.46
CA LEU A 136 -6.37 -9.63 16.03
C LEU A 136 -7.73 -9.10 16.48
N ASN A 137 -8.79 -9.33 15.69
CA ASN A 137 -10.16 -8.95 16.08
C ASN A 137 -10.62 -9.68 17.34
N VAL A 138 -10.40 -10.99 17.43
CA VAL A 138 -10.74 -11.80 18.61
C VAL A 138 -9.97 -11.33 19.85
N SER A 139 -8.65 -11.10 19.71
CA SER A 139 -7.83 -10.58 20.82
C SER A 139 -8.33 -9.22 21.33
N ILE A 140 -8.77 -8.34 20.42
CA ILE A 140 -9.35 -7.04 20.78
C ILE A 140 -10.66 -7.21 21.56
N ILE A 141 -11.54 -8.11 21.12
CA ILE A 141 -12.81 -8.41 21.80
C ILE A 141 -12.57 -8.99 23.20
N ILE A 142 -11.65 -9.95 23.33
CA ILE A 142 -11.29 -10.55 24.63
C ILE A 142 -10.71 -9.47 25.56
N GLY A 143 -9.78 -8.66 25.06
CA GLY A 143 -9.21 -7.56 25.83
C GLY A 143 -10.26 -6.55 26.30
N PHE A 144 -11.26 -6.26 25.46
CA PHE A 144 -12.37 -5.40 25.82
C PHE A 144 -13.25 -6.03 26.92
N ILE A 145 -13.61 -7.31 26.81
CA ILE A 145 -14.41 -8.01 27.84
C ILE A 145 -13.67 -8.02 29.18
N LEU A 146 -12.37 -8.34 29.17
CA LEU A 146 -11.53 -8.31 30.39
C LEU A 146 -11.50 -6.93 31.03
N SER A 147 -11.41 -5.86 30.22
CA SER A 147 -11.43 -4.50 30.75
C SER A 147 -12.76 -4.16 31.43
N LEU A 148 -13.90 -4.62 30.88
CA LEU A 148 -15.21 -4.41 31.49
C LEU A 148 -15.38 -5.17 32.82
N VAL A 149 -14.83 -6.37 32.93
CA VAL A 149 -14.87 -7.16 34.18
C VAL A 149 -14.13 -6.44 35.31
N MET A 150 -12.98 -5.84 35.00
CA MET A 150 -12.19 -5.07 35.98
C MET A 150 -12.89 -3.79 36.46
N MET A 151 -13.88 -3.27 35.72
CA MET A 151 -14.63 -2.06 36.06
C MET A 151 -15.74 -2.27 37.11
N ARG A 152 -15.98 -3.50 37.58
CA ARG A 152 -17.14 -3.85 38.42
C ARG A 152 -17.04 -3.41 39.91
N SER A 153 -15.94 -2.82 40.37
CA SER A 153 -15.80 -2.34 41.76
C SER A 153 -15.23 -0.92 41.83
N PRO A 154 -16.08 0.12 41.85
CA PRO A 154 -15.64 1.49 42.00
C PRO A 154 -15.87 1.96 43.44
N THR A 155 -14.90 1.74 44.32
CA THR A 155 -14.99 2.24 45.72
C THR A 155 -13.98 3.33 46.05
N SER A 156 -13.15 3.77 45.10
CA SER A 156 -12.09 4.78 45.36
C SER A 156 -11.95 5.81 44.24
N ILE A 157 -11.38 6.99 44.54
CA ILE A 157 -11.06 8.04 43.54
C ILE A 157 -10.16 7.49 42.41
N ILE A 158 -9.29 6.52 42.74
CA ILE A 158 -8.46 5.79 41.78
C ILE A 158 -9.32 5.08 40.74
N SER A 159 -10.48 4.54 41.14
CA SER A 159 -11.43 3.90 40.20
C SER A 159 -12.02 4.89 39.19
N GLY A 160 -12.21 6.17 39.55
CA GLY A 160 -12.67 7.22 38.63
C GLY A 160 -11.65 7.56 37.54
N ILE A 161 -10.35 7.59 37.90
CA ILE A 161 -9.26 7.81 36.94
C ILE A 161 -9.11 6.60 36.00
N ILE A 162 -9.22 5.38 36.54
CA ILE A 162 -9.23 4.14 35.74
C ILE A 162 -10.44 4.11 34.80
N TYR A 163 -11.60 4.62 35.24
CA TYR A 163 -12.80 4.73 34.40
C TYR A 163 -12.63 5.74 33.25
N ALA A 164 -12.07 6.91 33.51
CA ALA A 164 -11.83 7.91 32.45
C ALA A 164 -10.81 7.42 31.41
N THR A 165 -9.72 6.79 31.86
CA THR A 165 -8.69 6.22 30.97
C THR A 165 -9.20 5.04 30.16
N SER A 166 -10.05 4.18 30.74
CA SER A 166 -10.69 3.08 30.02
C SER A 166 -11.66 3.57 28.93
N ILE A 167 -12.43 4.65 29.14
CA ILE A 167 -13.27 5.26 28.08
C ILE A 167 -12.41 5.76 26.91
N ILE A 168 -11.28 6.41 27.19
CA ILE A 168 -10.36 6.86 26.13
C ILE A 168 -9.79 5.66 25.37
N SER A 169 -9.40 4.61 26.10
CA SER A 169 -8.91 3.36 25.49
C SER A 169 -9.98 2.69 24.62
N LEU A 170 -11.25 2.75 25.02
CA LEU A 170 -12.37 2.18 24.28
C LEU A 170 -12.55 2.83 22.91
N LYS A 171 -12.43 4.15 22.81
CA LYS A 171 -12.45 4.84 21.51
C LYS A 171 -11.32 4.35 20.59
N GLY A 172 -10.12 4.14 21.13
CA GLY A 172 -8.99 3.58 20.40
C GLY A 172 -9.22 2.15 19.92
N ILE A 173 -9.77 1.30 20.80
CA ILE A 173 -10.13 -0.10 20.54
C ILE A 173 -11.18 -0.17 19.42
N LEU A 174 -12.26 0.60 19.50
CA LEU A 174 -13.32 0.65 18.49
C LEU A 174 -12.77 1.10 17.12
N LYS A 175 -11.94 2.15 17.10
CA LYS A 175 -11.29 2.61 15.88
C LYS A 175 -10.39 1.53 15.26
N LYS A 176 -9.67 0.76 16.08
CA LYS A 176 -8.81 -0.34 15.63
C LYS A 176 -9.62 -1.52 15.09
N ALA A 177 -10.67 -1.94 15.79
CA ALA A 177 -11.59 -2.98 15.35
C ALA A 177 -12.27 -2.61 14.02
N PHE A 178 -12.71 -1.35 13.89
CA PHE A 178 -13.28 -0.84 12.64
C PHE A 178 -12.28 -0.93 11.47
N ARG A 179 -11.02 -0.53 11.68
CA ARG A 179 -9.97 -0.65 10.65
C ARG A 179 -9.68 -2.10 10.25
N ILE A 180 -9.68 -3.03 11.21
CA ILE A 180 -9.47 -4.46 10.91
C ILE A 180 -10.65 -5.00 10.10
N ASN A 181 -11.89 -4.65 10.46
CA ASN A 181 -13.07 -5.04 9.70
C ASN A 181 -13.06 -4.52 8.26
N LEU A 182 -12.64 -3.27 8.06
CA LEU A 182 -12.39 -2.73 6.71
C LEU A 182 -11.33 -3.57 5.97
N SER A 183 -10.21 -3.86 6.61
CA SER A 183 -9.16 -4.69 6.00
C SER A 183 -9.66 -6.10 5.63
N VAL A 184 -10.49 -6.75 6.46
CA VAL A 184 -11.08 -8.05 6.14
C VAL A 184 -12.00 -7.95 4.92
N ARG A 185 -12.82 -6.90 4.84
CA ARG A 185 -13.68 -6.64 3.68
C ARG A 185 -12.85 -6.50 2.41
N ASP A 186 -11.77 -5.72 2.47
CA ASP A 186 -10.93 -5.45 1.30
C ASP A 186 -10.14 -6.71 0.87
N ILE A 187 -9.65 -7.51 1.83
CA ILE A 187 -9.02 -8.81 1.59
C ILE A 187 -10.01 -9.77 0.90
N ARG A 188 -11.28 -9.82 1.32
CA ARG A 188 -12.31 -10.63 0.65
C ARG A 188 -12.64 -10.13 -0.75
N SER A 189 -12.76 -8.82 -0.92
CA SER A 189 -12.97 -8.22 -2.25
C SER A 189 -11.81 -8.55 -3.19
N GLY A 190 -10.58 -8.53 -2.69
CA GLY A 190 -9.40 -8.89 -3.46
C GLY A 190 -9.35 -10.36 -3.85
N LYS A 191 -9.84 -11.28 -3.01
CA LYS A 191 -10.01 -12.70 -3.41
C LYS A 191 -11.01 -12.86 -4.54
N LYS A 192 -12.16 -12.18 -4.48
CA LYS A 192 -13.13 -12.22 -5.59
C LYS A 192 -12.49 -11.76 -6.91
N TYR A 193 -11.70 -10.68 -6.86
CA TYR A 193 -10.96 -10.19 -8.02
C TYR A 193 -9.91 -11.19 -8.51
N PHE A 194 -9.19 -11.85 -7.59
CA PHE A 194 -8.27 -12.94 -7.96
C PHE A 194 -9.00 -14.09 -8.65
N ASP A 195 -10.12 -14.53 -8.07
CA ASP A 195 -10.92 -15.65 -8.59
C ASP A 195 -11.45 -15.37 -10.00
N GLU A 196 -11.78 -14.11 -10.30
CA GLU A 196 -12.31 -13.66 -11.59
C GLU A 196 -11.23 -13.52 -12.68
N PHE A 197 -10.05 -13.00 -12.34
CA PHE A 197 -9.06 -12.58 -13.34
C PHE A 197 -7.77 -13.43 -13.37
N TYR A 198 -7.46 -14.17 -12.31
CA TYR A 198 -6.15 -14.81 -12.16
C TYR A 198 -6.22 -16.32 -11.91
N LYS A 199 -7.34 -16.84 -11.41
CA LYS A 199 -7.45 -18.24 -10.99
C LYS A 199 -7.14 -19.25 -12.09
N ASP A 200 -7.55 -18.97 -13.32
CA ASP A 200 -7.36 -19.87 -14.47
C ASP A 200 -6.01 -19.62 -15.19
N SER A 201 -5.28 -18.57 -14.79
CA SER A 201 -4.02 -18.16 -15.41
C SER A 201 -2.76 -18.68 -14.69
N ILE A 202 -2.94 -19.40 -13.58
CA ILE A 202 -1.88 -19.87 -12.66
C ILE A 202 -1.89 -21.39 -12.62
#